data_AF-A0A9X3TRU9-F1
#
_entry.id   AF-A0A9X3TRU9-F1
#
_cell.length_a   1.000
_cell.length_b   1.000
_cell.length_c   1.000
_cell.angle_alpha   90.00
_cell.angle_beta   90.00
_cell.angle_gamma   90.00
#
_symmetry.space_group_name_H-M   'P 1'
#
loop_
_entity.id
_entity.type
_entity.pdbx_description
1 polymer ?
#
loop_
_entity_poly.entity_id
_entity_poly.type
_entity_poly.pdbx_seq_one_letter_code
_entity_poly.pdbx_strand_id
1 'polypeptide(L)' 'MEAREANKRQLEIWKKTLAYELAMMEPQSVPACQDFLRRLESFERELQRESEAALTAPFAGRVP' A
#
# COMPACT_ATOMS: atom_id res chain seq x y z
N MET A 1 -5.41 5.12 23.34
CA MET A 1 -4.70 4.28 22.36
C MET A 1 -5.26 4.57 20.99
N GLU A 2 -4.53 5.31 20.17
CA GLU A 2 -3.58 4.71 19.20
C GLU A 2 -4.28 4.11 17.97
N ALA A 3 -5.10 4.88 17.25
CA ALA A 3 -5.58 4.48 15.92
C ALA A 3 -4.42 4.06 15.00
N ARG A 4 -3.26 4.70 15.17
CA ARG A 4 -2.00 4.32 14.49
C ARG A 4 -1.53 2.90 14.87
N GLU A 5 -1.60 2.52 16.14
CA GLU A 5 -1.15 1.20 16.58
C GLU A 5 -2.18 0.12 16.24
N ALA A 6 -3.48 0.44 16.28
CA ALA A 6 -4.54 -0.41 15.76
C ALA A 6 -4.34 -0.67 14.26
N ASN A 7 -4.04 0.36 13.47
CA ASN A 7 -3.76 0.22 12.04
C ASN A 7 -2.53 -0.62 11.76
N LYS A 8 -1.45 -0.48 12.54
CA LYS A 8 -0.26 -1.35 12.41
C LYS A 8 -0.58 -2.81 12.73
N ARG A 9 -1.33 -3.08 13.79
CA ARG A 9 -1.74 -4.45 14.14
C ARG A 9 -2.62 -5.07 13.05
N GLN A 10 -3.56 -4.28 12.50
CA GLN A 10 -4.40 -4.70 11.39
C GLN A 10 -3.56 -5.04 10.15
N LEU A 11 -2.56 -4.20 9.83
CA LEU A 11 -1.65 -4.43 8.72
C LEU A 11 -0.83 -5.72 8.89
N GLU A 12 -0.31 -5.98 10.09
CA GLU A 12 0.44 -7.20 10.38
C GLU A 12 -0.44 -8.46 10.31
N ILE A 13 -1.72 -8.37 10.67
CA ILE A 13 -2.68 -9.46 10.51
C ILE A 13 -2.90 -9.74 9.02
N TRP A 14 -3.13 -8.71 8.20
CA TRP A 14 -3.34 -8.88 6.76
C TRP A 14 -2.14 -9.47 6.04
N LYS A 15 -0.92 -9.07 6.41
CA LYS A 15 0.31 -9.66 5.86
C LYS A 15 0.40 -11.16 6.16
N LYS A 16 0.08 -11.57 7.39
CA LYS A 16 0.11 -12.99 7.79
C LYS A 16 -0.97 -13.81 7.08
N THR A 17 -2.18 -13.26 6.95
CA THR A 17 -3.25 -13.91 6.19
C THR A 17 -2.86 -14.10 4.74
N LEU A 18 -2.31 -13.07 4.08
CA LEU A 18 -1.83 -13.19 2.70
C LEU A 18 -0.72 -14.22 2.56
N ALA A 19 0.26 -14.24 3.46
CA ALA A 19 1.34 -15.23 3.45
C ALA A 19 0.83 -16.67 3.61
N TYR A 20 -0.19 -16.88 4.45
CA TYR A 20 -0.82 -18.18 4.63
C TYR A 20 -1.60 -18.62 3.39
N GLU A 21 -2.43 -17.75 2.82
CA GLU A 21 -3.19 -18.02 1.59
C GLU A 21 -2.25 -18.30 0.40
N LEU A 22 -1.13 -17.59 0.32
CA LEU A 22 -0.06 -17.85 -0.65
C LEU A 22 0.53 -19.24 -0.51
N ALA A 23 0.93 -19.60 0.71
CA ALA A 23 1.52 -20.90 1.02
C ALA A 23 0.54 -22.06 0.81
N MET A 24 -0.76 -21.82 0.99
CA MET A 24 -1.80 -22.83 0.84
C MET A 24 -2.27 -23.03 -0.62
N MET A 25 -1.97 -22.11 -1.54
CA MET A 25 -2.40 -22.18 -2.94
C MET A 25 -1.29 -22.59 -3.94
N GLU A 26 -0.20 -23.17 -3.43
CA GLU A 26 1.13 -23.22 -4.07
C GLU A 26 1.34 -24.21 -5.23
N PRO A 27 0.41 -24.35 -6.18
CA PRO A 27 0.94 -24.27 -7.55
C PRO A 27 0.18 -23.33 -8.47
N GLN A 28 -1.04 -22.93 -8.14
CA GLN A 28 -1.91 -22.20 -9.06
C GLN A 28 -1.99 -20.70 -8.76
N SER A 29 -1.64 -20.27 -7.54
CA SER A 29 -1.72 -18.87 -7.13
C SER A 29 -0.49 -18.04 -7.45
N VAL A 30 0.67 -18.64 -7.72
CA VAL A 30 1.93 -17.90 -7.96
C VAL A 30 1.75 -16.77 -8.99
N PRO A 31 1.10 -17.00 -10.15
CA PRO A 31 0.84 -15.92 -11.12
C PRO A 31 -0.09 -14.84 -10.58
N ALA A 32 -1.18 -15.20 -9.91
CA ALA A 32 -2.14 -14.25 -9.35
C ALA A 32 -1.51 -13.36 -8.27
N CYS A 33 -0.57 -13.91 -7.52
CA CYS A 33 0.11 -13.22 -6.45
C CYS A 33 1.24 -12.30 -6.95
N GLN A 34 1.94 -12.71 -8.00
CA GLN A 34 2.84 -11.83 -8.75
C GLN A 34 2.08 -10.67 -9.39
N ASP A 35 0.89 -10.92 -9.95
CA ASP A 35 0.02 -9.87 -10.50
C ASP A 35 -0.43 -8.88 -9.42
N PHE A 36 -0.79 -9.38 -8.24
CA PHE A 36 -1.19 -8.54 -7.12
C PHE A 36 -0.03 -7.67 -6.61
N LEU A 37 1.17 -8.24 -6.47
CA LEU A 37 2.38 -7.49 -6.08
C LEU A 37 2.70 -6.36 -7.08
N ARG A 38 2.63 -6.62 -8.38
CA ARG A 38 2.86 -5.59 -9.41
C ARG A 38 1.86 -4.43 -9.32
N ARG A 39 0.61 -4.71 -8.96
CA ARG A 39 -0.40 -3.67 -8.76
C ARG A 39 -0.10 -2.83 -7.53
N LEU A 40 0.34 -3.45 -6.42
CA LEU A 40 0.76 -2.73 -5.21
C LEU A 40 1.95 -1.81 -5.49
N GLU A 41 2.99 -2.28 -6.18
CA GLU A 41 4.14 -1.43 -6.52
C GLU A 41 3.78 -0.26 -7.46
N SER A 42 2.80 -0.46 -8.33
CA SER A 42 2.31 0.62 -9.20
C SER A 42 1.56 1.67 -8.37
N PHE A 43 0.71 1.23 -7.45
CA PHE A 43 -0.01 2.10 -6.53
C PHE A 43 0.93 2.88 -5.60
N GLU A 44 1.98 2.26 -5.06
CA GLU A 44 2.99 2.96 -4.25
C GLU A 44 3.70 4.06 -5.05
N ARG A 45 4.01 3.80 -6.33
CA ARG A 45 4.61 4.81 -7.22
C ARG A 45 3.65 5.96 -7.53
N GLU A 46 2.36 5.69 -7.68
CA GLU A 46 1.34 6.72 -7.86
C GLU A 46 1.20 7.59 -6.61
N LEU A 47 1.12 7.00 -5.42
CA LEU A 47 1.09 7.73 -4.16
C LEU A 47 2.33 8.62 -3.95
N GLN A 48 3.52 8.11 -4.29
CA GLN A 48 4.75 8.88 -4.21
C GLN A 48 4.72 10.08 -5.17
N ARG A 49 4.25 9.90 -6.40
CA ARG A 49 4.09 10.99 -7.38
C ARG A 49 3.07 12.03 -6.92
N GLU A 50 1.95 11.62 -6.36
CA GLU A 50 0.96 12.54 -5.81
C GLU A 50 1.52 13.33 -4.62
N SER A 51 2.29 12.68 -3.75
CA SER A 51 2.99 13.35 -2.64
C SER A 51 4.01 14.38 -3.15
N GLU A 52 4.78 14.04 -4.18
CA GLU A 52 5.77 14.96 -4.80
C GLU A 52 5.09 16.11 -5.55
N ALA A 53 3.97 15.85 -6.24
CA ALA A 53 3.15 16.87 -6.87
C ALA A 53 2.52 17.82 -5.84
N ALA A 54 2.07 17.31 -4.70
CA ALA A 54 1.55 18.13 -3.59
C ALA A 54 2.64 19.02 -2.97
N LEU A 55 3.90 18.57 -2.96
CA LEU A 55 5.06 19.33 -2.45
C LEU A 55 5.58 20.38 -3.44
N THR A 56 5.34 20.20 -4.74
CA THR A 56 5.79 21.09 -5.82
C THR A 56 4.70 22.02 -6.36
N ALA A 57 3.45 21.83 -5.92
CA ALA A 57 2.36 22.77 -6.19
C ALA A 57 2.74 24.16 -5.63
N PRO A 58 2.61 25.25 -6.42
CA PRO A 58 2.85 26.58 -5.90
C PRO A 58 1.95 26.80 -4.69
N PHE A 59 2.49 27.32 -3.59
CA PHE A 59 1.68 27.92 -2.53
C PHE A 59 0.89 29.08 -3.16
N ALA A 60 -0.28 28.79 -3.74
CA ALA A 60 -1.24 29.78 -4.14
C ALA A 60 -1.65 30.50 -2.85
N GLY A 61 -1.08 31.68 -2.67
CA GLY A 61 -1.09 32.41 -1.42
C GLY A 61 -2.48 32.56 -0.84
N ARG A 62 -2.63 32.16 0.42
CA ARG A 62 -3.63 32.79 1.29
C ARG A 62 -3.18 34.23 1.52
N VAL A 63 -3.74 35.13 0.73
CA VAL A 63 -3.78 36.57 1.05
C VAL A 63 -4.77 36.74 2.22
N PRO A 64 -4.47 37.61 3.21
CA PRO A 64 -5.16 37.70 4.51
C PRO A 64 -6.66 37.99 4.44
#